data_AF-A0A7W1NJ74-F1
#
_entry.id   AF-A0A7W1NJ74-F1
#
_cell.length_a   1.000
_cell.length_b   1.000
_cell.length_c   1.000
_cell.angle_alpha   90.00
_cell.angle_beta   90.00
_cell.angle_gamma   90.00
#
_symmetry.space_group_name_H-M   'P 1'
#
loop_
_entity.id
_entity.type
_entity.pdbx_description
1 polymer ?
#
loop_
_entity_poly.entity_id
_entity_poly.type
_entity_poly.pdbx_seq_one_letter_code
_entity_poly.pdbx_strand_id
1 'polypeptide(L)'
;LNQTQVLRLYRANDDPRQGSLPICEIQLRQEVAQAAEDAPHLQSGQQRVQMRVGLEKESQALKASENVSTGQLASSLAAYNQMALTTEMQVYVMRLVPPQLKLEALSRGEEAFLYTSLNLRYARNLLMLRDIHNRSQVYVLSASRQDDEKLIGCRPDSNAHNVGLDVDLYDSIVAQGHDPRLFNTLSPYYGRILYNAADESWRIRLEERAHVPLFINNARVTSSAPVQLTSGDVLSFGPSITSYYARLEVELSSKAE
;
A
#
# COMPACT_ATOMS: atom_id res chain seq x y z
N LEU A 1 -22.66 23.25 -28.29
CA LEU A 1 -22.92 21.82 -28.56
C LEU A 1 -21.82 21.03 -27.89
N ASN A 2 -22.15 20.53 -26.70
CA ASN A 2 -21.20 20.02 -25.70
C ASN A 2 -20.59 18.71 -26.20
N GLN A 3 -19.30 18.72 -26.49
CA GLN A 3 -18.58 17.48 -26.76
C GLN A 3 -18.35 16.79 -25.42
N THR A 4 -19.20 15.81 -25.13
CA THR A 4 -18.93 14.89 -24.04
C THR A 4 -17.96 13.84 -24.56
N GLN A 5 -16.72 13.90 -24.10
CA GLN A 5 -15.73 12.85 -24.37
C GLN A 5 -15.69 11.93 -23.16
N VAL A 6 -15.75 10.62 -23.38
CA VAL A 6 -15.61 9.65 -22.30
C VAL A 6 -14.25 9.00 -22.45
N LEU A 7 -13.34 9.32 -21.54
CA LEU A 7 -12.09 8.59 -21.41
C LEU A 7 -12.36 7.34 -20.59
N ARG A 8 -12.14 6.18 -21.18
CA ARG A 8 -12.36 4.89 -20.52
C ARG A 8 -11.01 4.22 -20.28
N LEU A 9 -10.75 3.87 -19.03
CA LEU A 9 -9.53 3.20 -18.60
C LEU A 9 -9.85 1.73 -18.37
N TYR A 10 -9.06 0.83 -18.92
CA TYR A 10 -9.27 -0.62 -18.87
C TYR A 10 -8.07 -1.32 -18.22
N ARG A 11 -8.26 -2.54 -17.69
CA ARG A 11 -7.13 -3.32 -17.15
C ARG A 11 -6.23 -3.72 -18.32
N ALA A 12 -4.96 -3.99 -18.05
CA ALA A 12 -3.98 -4.28 -19.11
C ALA A 12 -4.38 -5.47 -20.02
N ASN A 13 -5.24 -6.37 -19.53
CA ASN A 13 -5.69 -7.55 -20.28
C ASN A 13 -7.12 -7.41 -20.83
N ASP A 14 -7.78 -6.28 -20.59
CA ASP A 14 -9.13 -6.01 -21.06
C ASP A 14 -9.06 -5.50 -22.50
N ASP A 15 -9.77 -6.13 -23.42
CA ASP A 15 -9.95 -5.63 -24.79
C ASP A 15 -11.27 -4.84 -24.87
N PRO A 16 -11.24 -3.51 -25.07
CA PRO A 16 -12.44 -2.68 -25.21
C PRO A 16 -13.32 -3.08 -26.39
N ARG A 17 -12.75 -3.76 -27.40
CA ARG A 17 -13.46 -4.19 -28.61
C ARG A 17 -14.24 -5.48 -28.40
N GLN A 18 -13.94 -6.20 -27.31
CA GLN A 18 -14.61 -7.43 -26.91
C GLN A 18 -15.63 -7.20 -25.79
N GLY A 19 -15.95 -5.93 -25.49
CA GLY A 19 -16.98 -5.56 -24.53
C GLY A 19 -16.52 -5.53 -23.08
N SER A 20 -15.21 -5.51 -22.82
CA SER A 20 -14.66 -5.38 -21.47
C SER A 20 -15.17 -4.10 -20.80
N LEU A 21 -15.54 -4.16 -19.52
CA LEU A 21 -15.99 -2.99 -18.77
C LEU A 21 -14.79 -2.15 -18.32
N PRO A 22 -14.83 -0.83 -18.48
CA PRO A 22 -13.73 0.02 -18.03
C PRO A 22 -13.65 0.06 -16.50
N ILE A 23 -12.42 0.05 -16.00
CA ILE A 23 -12.05 0.32 -14.61
C ILE A 23 -12.58 1.68 -14.15
N CYS A 24 -12.53 2.66 -15.04
CA CYS A 24 -12.84 4.04 -14.74
C CYS A 24 -13.29 4.71 -16.02
N GLU A 25 -14.44 5.37 -15.97
CA GLU A 25 -14.90 6.27 -17.01
C GLU A 25 -14.77 7.70 -16.49
N ILE A 26 -13.95 8.49 -17.17
CA ILE A 26 -13.86 9.92 -16.92
C ILE A 26 -14.70 10.59 -17.99
N GLN A 27 -15.86 11.09 -17.57
CA GLN A 27 -16.73 11.85 -18.43
C GLN A 27 -16.24 13.30 -18.47
N LEU A 28 -15.59 13.66 -19.57
CA LEU A 28 -15.18 15.02 -19.86
C LEU A 28 -16.38 15.76 -20.43
N ARG A 29 -17.06 16.52 -19.57
CA ARG A 29 -18.10 17.46 -19.98
C ARG A 29 -17.53 18.85 -20.00
N GLN A 30 -17.52 19.43 -21.19
CA GLN A 30 -17.27 20.85 -21.35
C GLN A 30 -18.59 21.60 -21.13
N GLU A 31 -18.79 22.17 -19.94
CA GLU A 31 -19.94 23.02 -19.64
C GLU A 31 -19.53 24.33 -18.97
N VAL A 32 -20.24 25.39 -19.33
CA VAL A 32 -19.98 26.76 -18.89
C VAL A 32 -20.88 27.04 -17.70
N ALA A 33 -20.30 27.29 -16.52
CA ALA A 33 -21.05 27.47 -15.27
C ALA A 33 -20.68 28.76 -14.52
N GLN A 34 -21.71 29.44 -14.00
CA GLN A 34 -21.70 30.60 -13.09
C GLN A 34 -22.46 30.25 -11.81
N ALA A 35 -22.16 30.91 -10.67
CA ALA A 35 -22.52 30.38 -9.35
C ALA A 35 -23.17 31.38 -8.37
N ALA A 36 -24.20 30.89 -7.66
CA ALA A 36 -24.72 31.28 -6.32
C ALA A 36 -25.65 30.14 -5.84
N GLU A 37 -26.01 29.89 -4.57
CA GLU A 37 -25.46 30.21 -3.23
C GLU A 37 -25.41 28.92 -2.34
N ASP A 38 -25.78 27.74 -2.88
CA ASP A 38 -25.92 26.48 -2.11
C ASP A 38 -24.86 25.38 -2.42
N ALA A 39 -23.81 25.70 -3.18
CA ALA A 39 -22.57 24.91 -3.31
C ALA A 39 -21.46 25.79 -3.93
N PRO A 40 -20.19 25.73 -3.49
CA PRO A 40 -19.12 26.40 -4.22
C PRO A 40 -18.87 25.69 -5.54
N HIS A 41 -19.40 26.27 -6.62
CA HIS A 41 -18.78 26.16 -7.94
C HIS A 41 -17.34 26.66 -7.84
N LEU A 42 -16.40 25.79 -8.18
CA LEU A 42 -15.02 26.18 -8.36
C LEU A 42 -14.87 26.88 -9.72
N GLN A 43 -14.45 28.15 -9.73
CA GLN A 43 -14.01 28.80 -10.97
C GLN A 43 -12.80 28.07 -11.53
N SER A 44 -12.87 27.64 -12.79
CA SER A 44 -11.70 27.12 -13.51
C SER A 44 -10.65 28.22 -13.62
N GLY A 45 -9.45 27.97 -13.11
CA GLY A 45 -8.30 28.85 -13.30
C GLY A 45 -7.99 29.00 -14.79
N GLN A 46 -7.51 30.19 -15.20
CA GLN A 46 -7.23 30.47 -16.63
C GLN A 46 -6.01 29.70 -17.18
N GLN A 47 -5.21 29.10 -16.30
CA GLN A 47 -4.06 28.32 -16.70
C GLN A 47 -4.46 26.90 -17.09
N ARG A 48 -4.24 26.57 -18.36
CA ARG A 48 -4.29 25.17 -18.81
C ARG A 48 -3.16 24.42 -18.13
N VAL A 49 -3.52 23.37 -17.39
CA VAL A 49 -2.54 22.50 -16.76
C VAL A 49 -2.43 21.26 -17.63
N GLN A 50 -1.25 21.02 -18.21
CA GLN A 50 -0.99 19.72 -18.79
C GLN A 50 -0.77 18.75 -17.62
N MET A 51 -1.71 17.84 -17.39
CA MET A 51 -1.53 16.74 -16.44
C MET A 51 -1.05 15.51 -17.18
N ARG A 52 0.08 14.94 -16.75
CA ARG A 52 0.57 13.66 -17.26
C ARG A 52 0.51 12.66 -16.13
N VAL A 53 -0.30 11.62 -16.30
CA VAL A 53 -0.39 10.49 -15.39
C VAL A 53 0.61 9.44 -15.87
N GLY A 54 1.64 9.16 -15.07
CA GLY A 54 2.58 8.08 -15.35
C GLY A 54 2.51 7.00 -14.29
N LEU A 55 3.05 5.83 -14.64
CA LEU A 55 3.31 4.76 -13.70
C LEU A 55 4.64 5.06 -13.00
N GLU A 56 4.65 5.02 -11.67
CA GLU A 56 5.88 5.07 -10.89
C GLU A 56 6.67 3.78 -11.16
N LYS A 57 7.93 3.91 -11.55
CA LYS A 57 8.91 2.82 -11.61
C LYS A 57 10.05 3.10 -10.64
N GLU A 58 10.75 2.05 -10.22
CA GLU A 58 11.73 2.04 -9.13
C GLU A 58 12.67 3.25 -9.11
N SER A 59 12.78 3.88 -7.94
CA SER A 59 13.74 4.96 -7.68
C SER A 59 15.17 4.41 -7.69
N GLN A 60 16.04 4.96 -8.55
CA GLN A 60 17.47 4.64 -8.58
C GLN A 60 18.29 5.84 -8.08
N ALA A 61 19.20 5.61 -7.12
CA ALA A 61 20.13 6.63 -6.63
C ALA A 61 21.39 6.65 -7.51
N LEU A 62 21.68 7.81 -8.12
CA LEU A 62 22.86 8.00 -8.98
C LEU A 62 23.87 8.91 -8.31
N LYS A 63 25.14 8.54 -8.37
CA LYS A 63 26.27 9.46 -8.10
C LYS A 63 26.68 10.10 -9.42
N ALA A 64 26.24 11.34 -9.65
CA ALA A 64 26.58 12.10 -10.85
C ALA A 64 27.53 13.26 -10.51
N SER A 65 28.47 13.55 -11.40
CA SER A 65 29.29 14.77 -11.33
C SER A 65 28.45 15.98 -11.74
N GLU A 66 28.73 17.15 -11.16
CA GLU A 66 28.04 18.42 -11.45
C GLU A 66 28.13 18.83 -12.93
N ASN A 67 29.12 18.31 -13.66
CA ASN A 67 29.33 18.59 -15.08
C ASN A 67 28.50 17.70 -16.03
N VAL A 68 27.73 16.73 -15.51
CA VAL A 68 26.95 15.81 -16.33
C VAL A 68 25.59 16.42 -16.66
N SER A 69 25.26 16.48 -17.95
CA SER A 69 23.95 16.98 -18.40
C SER A 69 22.81 15.99 -18.17
N THR A 70 21.58 16.49 -18.02
CA THR A 70 20.38 15.66 -17.87
C THR A 70 20.18 14.67 -19.01
N GLY A 71 20.50 15.07 -20.25
CA GLY A 71 20.42 14.18 -21.41
C GLY A 71 21.41 13.01 -21.35
N GLN A 72 22.62 13.26 -20.85
CA GLN A 72 23.61 12.20 -20.61
C GLN A 72 23.15 11.25 -19.51
N LEU A 73 22.64 11.77 -18.38
CA LEU A 73 22.10 10.94 -17.30
C LEU A 73 20.96 10.03 -17.79
N ALA A 74 20.01 10.60 -18.54
CA ALA A 74 18.89 9.83 -19.09
C ALA A 74 19.34 8.75 -20.09
N SER A 75 20.30 9.08 -20.95
CA SER A 75 20.86 8.13 -21.92
C SER A 75 21.61 6.98 -21.22
N SER A 76 22.41 7.29 -20.21
CA SER A 76 23.12 6.27 -19.41
C SER A 76 22.17 5.38 -18.61
N LEU A 77 21.13 5.96 -18.01
CA LEU A 77 20.08 5.20 -17.32
C LEU A 77 19.33 4.29 -18.28
N ALA A 78 18.96 4.78 -19.45
CA ALA A 78 18.25 3.99 -20.45
C ALA A 78 19.13 2.83 -20.93
N ALA A 79 20.41 3.08 -21.24
CA ALA A 79 21.35 2.05 -21.61
C ALA A 79 21.54 0.98 -20.51
N TYR A 80 21.68 1.41 -19.24
CA TYR A 80 21.79 0.50 -18.10
C TYR A 80 20.56 -0.40 -17.96
N ASN A 81 19.36 0.16 -18.11
CA ASN A 81 18.09 -0.57 -18.04
C ASN A 81 17.72 -1.25 -19.37
N GLN A 82 18.64 -1.33 -20.34
CA GLN A 82 18.42 -1.91 -21.68
C GLN A 82 17.19 -1.34 -22.41
N MET A 83 16.89 -0.07 -22.17
CA MET A 83 15.78 0.66 -22.76
C MET A 83 16.27 1.48 -23.96
N ALA A 84 15.72 1.22 -25.13
CA ALA A 84 15.98 2.03 -26.32
C ALA A 84 15.23 3.37 -26.19
N LEU A 85 15.98 4.47 -26.12
CA LEU A 85 15.39 5.81 -26.22
C LEU A 85 14.94 6.06 -27.66
N THR A 86 13.66 6.39 -27.84
CA THR A 86 13.12 6.80 -29.14
C THR A 86 12.96 8.32 -29.19
N THR A 87 12.85 8.87 -30.40
CA THR A 87 12.65 10.31 -30.63
C THR A 87 11.34 10.87 -30.06
N GLU A 88 10.42 9.98 -29.66
CA GLU A 88 9.13 10.34 -29.07
C GLU A 88 9.20 10.39 -27.52
N MET A 89 10.29 9.91 -26.93
CA MET A 89 10.47 9.91 -25.48
C MET A 89 10.93 11.27 -24.98
N GLN A 90 10.30 11.73 -23.90
CA GLN A 90 10.66 12.96 -23.20
C GLN A 90 11.19 12.62 -21.81
N VAL A 91 12.24 13.31 -21.39
CA VAL A 91 12.86 13.15 -20.06
C VAL A 91 12.36 14.26 -19.16
N TYR A 92 11.94 13.89 -17.96
CA TYR A 92 11.46 14.84 -16.96
C TYR A 92 12.24 14.73 -15.67
N VAL A 93 12.60 15.88 -15.11
CA VAL A 93 13.18 15.98 -13.77
C VAL A 93 12.10 16.48 -12.83
N MET A 94 11.74 15.66 -11.85
CA MET A 94 10.78 16.04 -10.83
C MET A 94 11.49 16.72 -9.66
N ARG A 95 10.91 17.83 -9.20
CA ARG A 95 11.36 18.54 -7.99
C ARG A 95 10.28 18.42 -6.92
N LEU A 96 10.68 18.06 -5.70
CA LEU A 96 9.79 18.12 -4.54
C LEU A 96 9.48 19.57 -4.18
N VAL A 97 8.20 19.87 -3.95
CA VAL A 97 7.72 21.18 -3.52
C VAL A 97 7.03 21.08 -2.16
N PRO A 98 7.09 22.13 -1.30
CA PRO A 98 6.40 22.12 -0.01
C PRO A 98 4.88 21.95 -0.16
N PRO A 99 4.19 21.25 0.77
CA PRO A 99 2.76 21.01 0.66
C PRO A 99 1.90 22.27 0.76
N GLN A 100 2.44 23.36 1.31
CA GLN A 100 1.77 24.66 1.40
C GLN A 100 1.94 25.51 0.12
N LEU A 101 2.73 25.06 -0.85
CA LEU A 101 2.95 25.79 -2.10
C LEU A 101 1.66 25.81 -2.92
N LYS A 102 1.14 27.00 -3.19
CA LYS A 102 -0.05 27.16 -4.02
C LYS A 102 0.24 26.73 -5.46
N LEU A 103 -0.73 26.06 -6.10
CA LEU A 103 -0.65 25.62 -7.50
C LEU A 103 -0.35 26.75 -8.50
N GLU A 104 -0.79 27.97 -8.21
CA GLU A 104 -0.54 29.19 -9.01
C GLU A 104 0.91 29.67 -8.93
N ALA A 105 1.62 29.32 -7.85
CA ALA A 105 3.02 29.69 -7.63
C ALA A 105 4.00 28.72 -8.32
N LEU A 106 3.50 27.63 -8.92
CA LEU A 106 4.30 26.76 -9.78
C LEU A 106 4.57 27.51 -11.08
N SER A 107 5.83 27.90 -11.31
CA SER A 107 6.24 28.56 -12.55
C SER A 107 6.02 27.62 -13.74
N ARG A 108 5.02 27.89 -14.57
CA ARG A 108 4.70 27.09 -15.76
C ARG A 108 5.20 27.80 -17.00
N GLY A 109 6.38 27.41 -17.50
CA GLY A 109 6.75 27.68 -18.89
C GLY A 109 5.88 26.88 -19.86
N GLU A 110 6.00 27.12 -21.17
CA GLU A 110 5.20 26.43 -22.20
C GLU A 110 5.35 24.90 -22.18
N GLU A 111 6.45 24.38 -21.62
CA GLU A 111 6.70 22.94 -21.49
C GLU A 111 6.43 22.38 -20.08
N ALA A 112 5.89 23.18 -19.16
CA ALA A 112 5.63 22.72 -17.79
C ALA A 112 4.34 21.89 -17.70
N PHE A 113 4.43 20.76 -17.02
CA PHE A 113 3.31 19.86 -16.77
C PHE A 113 3.29 19.49 -15.27
N LEU A 114 2.10 19.19 -14.75
CA LEU A 114 1.96 18.58 -13.44
C LEU A 114 1.97 17.07 -13.62
N TYR A 115 2.92 16.43 -12.95
CA TYR A 115 2.92 15.00 -12.77
C TYR A 115 2.22 14.66 -11.47
N THR A 116 1.20 13.82 -11.55
CA THR A 116 0.55 13.24 -10.38
C THR A 116 0.65 11.73 -10.51
N SER A 117 1.44 11.08 -9.65
CA SER A 117 1.33 9.64 -9.43
C SER A 117 0.28 9.39 -8.36
N LEU A 118 -0.70 8.56 -8.68
CA LEU A 118 -1.63 8.01 -7.72
C LEU A 118 -1.18 6.57 -7.43
N ASN A 119 -0.76 6.29 -6.21
CA ASN A 119 -0.42 4.94 -5.82
C ASN A 119 -1.65 4.19 -5.25
N LEU A 120 -1.83 2.94 -5.69
CA LEU A 120 -2.50 1.81 -5.02
C LEU A 120 -4.01 1.56 -5.23
N ARG A 121 -4.32 0.85 -6.33
CA ARG A 121 -5.52 0.00 -6.45
C ARG A 121 -5.48 -1.26 -5.57
N TYR A 122 -4.31 -1.59 -4.99
CA TYR A 122 -4.11 -2.77 -4.14
C TYR A 122 -4.03 -2.45 -2.65
N ALA A 123 -4.09 -1.18 -2.25
CA ALA A 123 -4.25 -0.80 -0.84
C ALA A 123 -5.63 -1.14 -0.25
N ARG A 124 -6.47 -1.92 -0.95
CA ARG A 124 -7.85 -2.28 -0.55
C ARG A 124 -7.99 -3.68 0.01
N ASN A 125 -6.97 -4.54 -0.11
CA ASN A 125 -6.94 -5.85 0.53
C ASN A 125 -6.28 -5.66 1.89
N LEU A 126 -7.12 -5.33 2.87
CA LEU A 126 -6.67 -5.00 4.21
C LEU A 126 -7.03 -6.12 5.17
N LEU A 127 -6.03 -6.58 5.90
CA LEU A 127 -6.19 -7.35 7.12
C LEU A 127 -5.91 -6.41 8.29
N MET A 128 -6.92 -6.17 9.11
CA MET A 128 -6.76 -5.47 10.38
C MET A 128 -6.74 -6.50 11.52
N LEU A 129 -5.74 -6.39 12.39
CA LEU A 129 -5.70 -7.12 13.64
C LEU A 129 -5.89 -6.12 14.77
N ARG A 130 -6.98 -6.24 15.52
CA ARG A 130 -7.30 -5.35 16.63
C ARG A 130 -7.02 -6.03 17.95
N ASP A 131 -6.29 -5.37 18.84
CA ASP A 131 -6.16 -5.87 20.20
C ASP A 131 -7.51 -5.80 20.91
N ILE A 132 -7.96 -6.94 21.46
CA ILE A 132 -9.27 -7.02 22.11
C ILE A 132 -9.34 -6.22 23.41
N HIS A 133 -8.20 -6.01 24.06
CA HIS A 133 -8.10 -5.27 25.33
C HIS A 133 -7.79 -3.81 25.11
N ASN A 134 -7.17 -3.47 23.98
CA ASN A 134 -6.91 -2.09 23.58
C ASN A 134 -7.36 -1.84 22.14
N ARG A 135 -8.62 -1.41 21.96
CA ARG A 135 -9.18 -1.17 20.63
C ARG A 135 -8.51 -0.05 19.84
N SER A 136 -7.69 0.81 20.46
CA SER A 136 -6.89 1.79 19.72
C SER A 136 -5.61 1.19 19.12
N GLN A 137 -5.19 0.00 19.59
CA GLN A 137 -4.07 -0.75 19.03
C GLN A 137 -4.57 -1.59 17.86
N VAL A 138 -4.24 -1.14 16.65
CA VAL A 138 -4.63 -1.79 15.40
C VAL A 138 -3.42 -1.98 14.51
N TYR A 139 -3.19 -3.22 14.08
CA TYR A 139 -2.19 -3.55 13.08
C TYR A 139 -2.88 -3.63 11.73
N VAL A 140 -2.49 -2.77 10.79
CA VAL A 140 -3.08 -2.70 9.45
C VAL A 140 -2.10 -3.28 8.44
N LEU A 141 -2.47 -4.39 7.84
CA LEU A 141 -1.70 -5.09 6.82
C LEU A 141 -2.37 -4.89 5.46
N SER A 142 -1.59 -4.48 4.48
CA SER A 142 -2.05 -4.35 3.09
C SER A 142 -1.33 -5.36 2.19
N ALA A 143 -2.06 -5.97 1.26
CA ALA A 143 -1.48 -6.87 0.27
C ALA A 143 -1.70 -6.41 -1.17
N SER A 144 -0.80 -6.84 -2.07
CA SER A 144 -0.75 -6.39 -3.47
C SER A 144 -1.53 -7.32 -4.44
N ARG A 145 -1.23 -7.28 -5.75
CA ARG A 145 -1.76 -8.23 -6.76
C ARG A 145 -1.14 -9.62 -6.71
N GLN A 146 -0.05 -9.74 -5.97
CA GLN A 146 0.74 -10.95 -5.90
C GLN A 146 0.62 -11.51 -4.50
N ASP A 147 0.95 -12.78 -4.38
CA ASP A 147 1.13 -13.39 -3.09
C ASP A 147 2.11 -12.55 -2.27
N ASP A 148 1.75 -12.29 -1.03
CA ASP A 148 2.47 -11.38 -0.14
C ASP A 148 2.64 -12.05 1.22
N GLU A 149 3.72 -11.75 1.92
CA GLU A 149 4.01 -12.31 3.23
C GLU A 149 4.29 -11.17 4.22
N LYS A 150 3.62 -11.22 5.36
CA LYS A 150 3.78 -10.29 6.47
C LYS A 150 4.32 -11.03 7.70
N LEU A 151 5.31 -10.44 8.35
CA LEU A 151 5.98 -11.01 9.51
C LEU A 151 5.27 -10.59 10.79
N ILE A 152 4.91 -11.58 11.60
CA ILE A 152 4.37 -11.39 12.94
C ILE A 152 5.36 -11.90 13.98
N GLY A 153 5.52 -11.15 15.05
CA GLY A 153 6.55 -11.40 16.04
C GLY A 153 6.48 -10.49 17.25
N CYS A 154 7.57 -10.45 17.99
CA CYS A 154 7.74 -9.55 19.13
C CYS A 154 9.19 -9.05 19.13
N ARG A 155 9.39 -7.74 19.27
CA ARG A 155 10.74 -7.19 19.44
C ARG A 155 11.37 -7.65 20.77
N PRO A 156 12.71 -7.82 20.83
CA PRO A 156 13.39 -8.32 22.03
C PRO A 156 13.33 -7.34 23.22
N ASP A 157 13.35 -6.04 22.95
CA ASP A 157 13.28 -4.97 23.95
C ASP A 157 12.59 -3.73 23.38
N SER A 158 12.23 -2.79 24.24
CA SER A 158 11.49 -1.57 23.88
C SER A 158 12.26 -0.60 22.99
N ASN A 159 13.59 -0.72 22.92
CA ASN A 159 14.47 0.19 22.16
C ASN A 159 14.85 -0.37 20.79
N ALA A 160 14.42 -1.59 20.45
CA ALA A 160 14.63 -2.18 19.13
C ALA A 160 13.71 -1.49 18.10
N HIS A 161 14.22 -0.45 17.45
CA HIS A 161 13.45 0.43 16.55
C HIS A 161 13.15 -0.16 15.17
N ASN A 162 13.77 -1.28 14.77
CA ASN A 162 13.58 -1.88 13.43
C ASN A 162 13.77 -3.40 13.46
N VAL A 163 12.71 -4.15 13.76
CA VAL A 163 12.74 -5.62 13.76
C VAL A 163 12.23 -6.21 12.43
N GLY A 164 11.85 -5.35 11.48
CA GLY A 164 11.29 -5.80 10.19
C GLY A 164 9.98 -6.58 10.36
N LEU A 165 9.26 -6.37 11.46
CA LEU A 165 7.96 -6.98 11.73
C LEU A 165 6.85 -6.09 11.19
N ASP A 166 5.90 -6.68 10.47
CA ASP A 166 4.66 -6.00 10.09
C ASP A 166 3.66 -5.99 11.26
N VAL A 167 3.74 -6.99 12.15
CA VAL A 167 2.98 -7.07 13.39
C VAL A 167 3.94 -7.31 14.56
N ASP A 168 4.21 -6.25 15.33
CA ASP A 168 4.98 -6.31 16.58
C ASP A 168 4.05 -6.35 17.78
N LEU A 169 4.01 -7.51 18.45
CA LEU A 169 3.13 -7.78 19.58
C LEU A 169 3.66 -7.22 20.91
N TYR A 170 4.84 -6.62 20.96
CA TYR A 170 5.46 -6.18 22.22
C TYR A 170 4.55 -5.29 23.06
N ASP A 171 3.97 -4.25 22.46
CA ASP A 171 3.14 -3.29 23.18
C ASP A 171 1.82 -3.94 23.64
N SER A 172 1.24 -4.84 22.84
CA SER A 172 0.09 -5.66 23.23
C SER A 172 0.39 -6.57 24.43
N ILE A 173 1.56 -7.20 24.46
CA ILE A 173 1.99 -8.09 25.54
C ILE A 173 2.23 -7.30 26.84
N VAL A 174 2.98 -6.20 26.74
CA VAL A 174 3.28 -5.34 27.90
C VAL A 174 2.02 -4.70 28.47
N ALA A 175 1.09 -4.25 27.62
CA ALA A 175 -0.18 -3.67 28.05
C ALA A 175 -1.04 -4.66 28.86
N GLN A 176 -0.88 -5.97 28.62
CA GLN A 176 -1.55 -7.03 29.39
C GLN A 176 -0.80 -7.45 30.66
N GLY A 177 0.31 -6.77 30.99
CA GLY A 177 1.11 -7.04 32.19
C GLY A 177 2.00 -8.27 32.09
N HIS A 178 2.23 -8.79 30.87
CA HIS A 178 3.09 -9.95 30.63
C HIS A 178 4.52 -9.52 30.31
N ASP A 179 5.48 -10.41 30.58
CA ASP A 179 6.89 -10.22 30.23
C ASP A 179 7.12 -10.60 28.75
N PRO A 180 7.47 -9.65 27.86
CA PRO A 180 7.67 -9.92 26.43
C PRO A 180 8.84 -10.88 26.14
N ARG A 181 9.76 -11.08 27.10
CA ARG A 181 10.83 -12.07 26.97
C ARG A 181 10.31 -13.50 26.90
N LEU A 182 9.14 -13.77 27.48
CA LEU A 182 8.47 -15.08 27.38
C LEU A 182 8.02 -15.40 25.96
N PHE A 183 7.83 -14.37 25.13
CA PHE A 183 7.51 -14.51 23.72
C PHE A 183 8.76 -14.79 22.86
N ASN A 184 9.92 -14.29 23.29
CA ASN A 184 11.15 -14.17 22.49
C ASN A 184 12.23 -15.23 22.80
N THR A 185 11.86 -16.47 23.10
CA THR A 185 12.87 -17.43 23.59
C THR A 185 13.86 -17.93 22.52
N LEU A 186 13.56 -17.87 21.21
CA LEU A 186 14.47 -18.37 20.15
C LEU A 186 14.49 -17.56 18.83
N SER A 187 13.51 -16.70 18.54
CA SER A 187 13.45 -15.87 17.33
C SER A 187 12.46 -14.72 17.53
N PRO A 188 12.75 -13.49 17.03
CA PRO A 188 11.77 -12.40 17.01
C PRO A 188 10.63 -12.65 16.01
N TYR A 189 10.85 -13.52 15.03
CA TYR A 189 9.84 -13.94 14.04
C TYR A 189 9.08 -15.16 14.56
N TYR A 190 7.79 -14.99 14.76
CA TYR A 190 6.90 -16.00 15.31
C TYR A 190 6.14 -16.77 14.21
N GLY A 191 5.67 -16.06 13.22
CA GLY A 191 4.86 -16.62 12.15
C GLY A 191 4.79 -15.69 10.94
N ARG A 192 4.08 -16.16 9.92
CA ARG A 192 3.80 -15.40 8.71
C ARG A 192 2.31 -15.31 8.49
N ILE A 193 1.88 -14.13 8.12
CA ILE A 193 0.55 -13.90 7.56
C ILE A 193 0.74 -13.80 6.05
N LEU A 194 0.14 -14.74 5.33
CA LEU A 194 0.24 -14.90 3.89
C LEU A 194 -1.02 -14.33 3.25
N TYR A 195 -0.86 -13.52 2.23
CA TYR A 195 -1.94 -13.18 1.32
C TYR A 195 -1.78 -14.02 0.06
N ASN A 196 -2.84 -14.71 -0.36
CA ASN A 196 -2.89 -15.39 -1.63
C ASN A 196 -3.73 -14.57 -2.60
N ALA A 197 -3.13 -14.16 -3.71
CA ALA A 197 -3.79 -13.28 -4.67
C ALA A 197 -4.75 -14.02 -5.61
N ALA A 198 -4.60 -15.34 -5.77
CA ALA A 198 -5.46 -16.13 -6.67
C ALA A 198 -6.87 -16.31 -6.11
N ASP A 199 -7.00 -16.39 -4.78
CA ASP A 199 -8.29 -16.53 -4.08
C ASP A 199 -8.60 -15.38 -3.10
N GLU A 200 -7.79 -14.32 -3.12
CA GLU A 200 -7.89 -13.13 -2.26
C GLU A 200 -7.97 -13.47 -0.75
N SER A 201 -7.36 -14.58 -0.33
CA SER A 201 -7.42 -15.04 1.06
C SER A 201 -6.21 -14.64 1.87
N TRP A 202 -6.45 -14.28 3.15
CA TRP A 202 -5.42 -14.16 4.16
C TRP A 202 -5.30 -15.46 4.94
N ARG A 203 -4.07 -15.88 5.23
CA ARG A 203 -3.76 -17.12 5.95
C ARG A 203 -2.66 -16.86 6.96
N ILE A 204 -2.60 -17.63 8.04
CA ILE A 204 -1.52 -17.56 9.02
C ILE A 204 -0.82 -18.91 9.14
N ARG A 205 0.50 -18.87 9.23
CA ARG A 205 1.36 -20.04 9.46
C ARG A 205 2.35 -19.74 10.56
N LEU A 206 2.58 -20.71 11.45
CA LEU A 206 3.63 -20.65 12.45
C LEU A 206 4.98 -21.01 11.85
N GLU A 207 6.05 -20.35 12.28
CA GLU A 207 7.41 -20.78 11.99
C GLU A 207 7.73 -22.09 12.73
N GLU A 208 8.59 -22.95 12.17
CA GLU A 208 8.95 -24.25 12.78
C GLU A 208 9.53 -24.11 14.20
N ARG A 209 10.12 -22.95 14.50
CA ARG A 209 10.71 -22.59 15.80
C ARG A 209 9.79 -21.72 16.65
N ALA A 210 8.49 -21.67 16.35
CA ALA A 210 7.52 -20.96 17.16
C ALA A 210 7.22 -21.75 18.45
N HIS A 211 7.73 -21.28 19.59
CA HIS A 211 7.54 -21.95 20.89
C HIS A 211 6.27 -21.50 21.63
N VAL A 212 5.71 -20.36 21.25
CA VAL A 212 4.45 -19.87 21.77
C VAL A 212 3.30 -20.52 20.98
N PRO A 213 2.30 -21.16 21.61
CA PRO A 213 1.17 -21.68 20.86
C PRO A 213 0.28 -20.56 20.29
N LEU A 214 -0.30 -20.80 19.11
CA LEU A 214 -1.37 -19.99 18.52
C LEU A 214 -2.68 -20.76 18.55
N PHE A 215 -3.76 -20.08 18.93
CA PHE A 215 -5.12 -20.56 18.82
C PHE A 215 -5.95 -19.63 17.95
N ILE A 216 -6.81 -20.20 17.11
CA ILE A 216 -7.82 -19.47 16.31
C ILE A 216 -9.19 -19.98 16.76
N ASN A 217 -10.06 -19.11 17.27
CA ASN A 217 -11.42 -19.44 17.72
C ASN A 217 -11.52 -20.65 18.66
N ASN A 218 -10.47 -20.91 19.45
CA ASN A 218 -10.28 -22.04 20.38
C ASN A 218 -9.61 -23.30 19.82
N ALA A 219 -9.35 -23.38 18.53
CA ALA A 219 -8.57 -24.48 17.95
C ALA A 219 -7.07 -24.14 17.97
N ARG A 220 -6.24 -25.05 18.49
CA ARG A 220 -4.78 -24.90 18.43
C ARG A 220 -4.30 -25.08 16.99
N VAL A 221 -3.49 -24.15 16.51
CA VAL A 221 -2.78 -24.30 15.23
C VAL A 221 -1.59 -25.23 15.45
N THR A 222 -1.61 -26.40 14.83
CA THR A 222 -0.61 -27.46 15.02
C THR A 222 0.14 -27.84 13.74
N SER A 223 -0.34 -27.41 12.58
CA SER A 223 0.26 -27.73 11.28
C SER A 223 1.19 -26.62 10.79
N SER A 224 2.25 -26.99 10.07
CA SER A 224 3.00 -26.07 9.21
C SER A 224 2.21 -25.61 7.98
N ALA A 225 1.04 -26.20 7.73
CA ALA A 225 0.12 -25.73 6.70
C ALA A 225 -0.51 -24.39 7.12
N PRO A 226 -0.57 -23.38 6.22
CA PRO A 226 -1.26 -22.13 6.50
C PRO A 226 -2.75 -22.34 6.77
N VAL A 227 -3.26 -21.70 7.81
CA VAL A 227 -4.68 -21.69 8.19
C VAL A 227 -5.32 -20.40 7.68
N GLN A 228 -6.42 -20.51 6.95
CA GLN A 228 -7.14 -19.33 6.45
C GLN A 228 -7.76 -18.51 7.58
N LEU A 229 -7.67 -17.18 7.45
CA LEU A 229 -8.27 -16.20 8.35
C LEU A 229 -9.58 -15.68 7.77
N THR A 230 -10.54 -15.42 8.64
CA THR A 230 -11.84 -14.83 8.33
C THR A 230 -12.18 -13.71 9.30
N SER A 231 -12.99 -12.74 8.85
CA SER A 231 -13.44 -11.65 9.73
C SER A 231 -14.21 -12.22 10.94
N GLY A 232 -13.86 -11.74 12.14
CA GLY A 232 -14.37 -12.25 13.41
C GLY A 232 -13.51 -13.35 14.03
N ASP A 233 -12.49 -13.85 13.33
CA ASP A 233 -11.55 -14.79 13.94
C ASP A 233 -10.78 -14.12 15.08
N VAL A 234 -10.53 -14.89 16.15
CA VAL A 234 -9.74 -14.43 17.29
C VAL A 234 -8.46 -15.22 17.40
N LEU A 235 -7.34 -14.54 17.18
CA LEU A 235 -5.97 -15.04 17.32
C LEU A 235 -5.54 -14.90 18.78
N SER A 236 -5.24 -16.00 19.45
CA SER A 236 -4.73 -15.99 20.83
C SER A 236 -3.32 -16.55 20.86
N PHE A 237 -2.36 -15.74 21.27
CA PHE A 237 -0.94 -16.09 21.33
C PHE A 237 -0.56 -16.37 22.78
N GLY A 238 -0.24 -17.61 23.11
CA GLY A 238 0.16 -17.98 24.47
C GLY A 238 -0.16 -19.43 24.84
N PRO A 239 0.12 -19.83 26.09
CA PRO A 239 -0.06 -21.21 26.55
C PRO A 239 -1.47 -21.80 26.35
N SER A 240 -2.52 -20.99 26.47
CA SER A 240 -3.91 -21.40 26.27
C SER A 240 -4.81 -20.23 25.87
N ILE A 241 -6.08 -20.52 25.56
CA ILE A 241 -7.12 -19.51 25.30
C ILE A 241 -7.53 -18.69 26.54
N THR A 242 -7.23 -19.19 27.74
CA THR A 242 -7.51 -18.50 29.02
C THR A 242 -6.28 -17.85 29.62
N SER A 243 -5.09 -18.28 29.21
CA SER A 243 -3.79 -17.76 29.63
C SER A 243 -2.97 -17.47 28.37
N TYR A 244 -3.25 -16.31 27.76
CA TYR A 244 -2.58 -15.80 26.56
C TYR A 244 -1.76 -14.56 26.89
N TYR A 245 -0.78 -14.24 26.04
CA TYR A 245 0.04 -13.03 26.12
C TYR A 245 -0.52 -11.89 25.28
N ALA A 246 -1.10 -12.22 24.12
CA ALA A 246 -1.74 -11.27 23.21
C ALA A 246 -2.97 -11.92 22.58
N ARG A 247 -3.98 -11.11 22.29
CA ARG A 247 -5.21 -11.59 21.66
C ARG A 247 -5.76 -10.56 20.70
N LEU A 248 -5.86 -10.96 19.42
CA LEU A 248 -6.21 -10.07 18.32
C LEU A 248 -7.46 -10.57 17.61
N GLU A 249 -8.39 -9.67 17.32
CA GLU A 249 -9.55 -9.91 16.47
C GLU A 249 -9.22 -9.55 15.02
N VAL A 250 -9.59 -10.45 14.10
CA VAL A 250 -9.39 -10.32 12.67
C VAL A 250 -10.55 -9.55 12.06
N GLU A 251 -10.24 -8.50 11.32
CA GLU A 251 -11.19 -7.81 10.45
C GLU A 251 -10.59 -7.71 9.05
N LEU A 252 -11.18 -8.45 8.11
CA LEU A 252 -10.87 -8.35 6.69
C LEU A 252 -11.76 -7.28 6.08
N SER A 253 -11.12 -6.30 5.46
CA SER A 253 -11.78 -5.37 4.56
C SER A 253 -11.27 -5.66 3.17
N SER A 254 -12.07 -6.36 2.37
CA SER A 254 -12.03 -6.22 0.91
C SER A 254 -13.13 -5.25 0.55
N LYS A 255 -12.78 -4.09 -0.04
CA LYS A 255 -13.82 -3.33 -0.74
C LYS A 255 -14.11 -4.09 -2.03
N ALA A 256 -15.17 -4.90 -1.99
CA ALA A 256 -15.87 -5.35 -3.19
C ALA A 256 -16.15 -4.11 -4.05
N GLU A 257 -15.50 -4.11 -5.22
CA GLU A 257 -15.58 -3.18 -6.37
C GLU A 257 -16.00 -1.72 -6.11
#